data_AF-A0A835G7T1-F1
#
_entry.id   AF-A0A835G7T1-F1
#
_cell.length_a   1.000
_cell.length_b   1.000
_cell.length_c   1.000
_cell.angle_alpha   90.00
_cell.angle_beta   90.00
_cell.angle_gamma   90.00
#
_symmetry.space_group_name_H-M   'P 1'
#
loop_
_entity.id
_entity.type
_entity.pdbx_description
1 polymer ?
#
loop_
_entity_poly.entity_id
_entity_poly.type
_entity_poly.pdbx_seq_one_letter_code
_entity_poly.pdbx_strand_id
1 'polypeptide(L)' 'MQWKYKGWKGRWLWAVLVLTLCPLLVAQKIGDPYKILGIHPKAKLPEIRKAYKQLAKEW' A
#
# COMPACT_ATOMS: atom_id res chain seq x y z
N MET A 1 -15.48 24.95 37.09
CA MET A 1 -15.48 23.88 36.05
C MET A 1 -14.55 24.27 34.91
N GLN A 2 -13.83 23.33 34.28
CA GLN A 2 -13.24 23.38 32.91
C GLN A 2 -11.84 22.69 32.75
N TRP A 3 -11.55 21.60 33.47
CA TRP A 3 -10.24 20.90 33.34
C TRP A 3 -10.34 19.38 33.13
N LYS A 4 -11.29 18.91 32.31
CA LYS A 4 -11.46 17.45 32.09
C LYS A 4 -11.65 16.97 30.65
N TYR A 5 -11.55 17.85 29.64
CA TYR A 5 -11.88 17.48 28.24
C TYR A 5 -10.69 17.36 27.26
N LYS A 6 -9.45 17.64 27.68
CA LYS A 6 -8.30 17.68 26.73
C LYS A 6 -7.61 16.33 26.46
N GLY A 7 -7.73 15.34 27.33
CA GLY A 7 -7.02 14.05 27.17
C GLY A 7 -7.62 13.09 26.13
N TRP A 8 -8.94 13.11 25.94
CA TRP A 8 -9.63 12.16 25.04
C TRP A 8 -9.51 12.54 23.56
N LYS A 9 -9.55 13.84 23.24
CA LYS A 9 -9.45 14.30 21.84
C LYS A 9 -8.10 13.97 21.20
N GLY A 10 -7.01 14.09 21.96
CA GLY A 10 -5.67 13.73 21.49
C GLY A 10 -5.58 12.24 21.14
N ARG A 11 -6.12 11.36 21.99
CA ARG A 11 -6.11 9.91 21.78
C ARG A 11 -6.91 9.50 20.55
N TRP A 12 -8.02 10.19 20.28
CA TRP A 12 -8.82 10.01 19.06
C TRP A 12 -8.09 10.49 17.80
N LEU A 13 -7.41 11.65 17.87
CA LEU A 13 -6.60 12.15 16.75
C LEU A 13 -5.47 11.18 16.40
N TRP A 14 -4.78 10.63 17.41
CA TRP A 14 -3.78 9.58 17.20
C TRP A 14 -4.37 8.32 16.58
N ALA A 15 -5.54 7.87 17.04
CA ALA A 15 -6.21 6.70 16.46
C ALA A 15 -6.56 6.93 14.99
N VAL A 16 -7.12 8.09 14.64
CA VAL A 16 -7.43 8.46 13.25
C VAL A 16 -6.17 8.54 12.40
N LEU A 17 -5.10 9.14 12.93
CA LEU A 17 -3.83 9.28 12.22
C LEU A 17 -3.16 7.92 11.97
N VAL A 18 -3.22 6.99 12.92
CA VAL A 18 -2.75 5.61 12.72
C VAL A 18 -3.64 4.88 11.70
N LEU A 19 -4.96 5.04 11.78
CA LEU A 19 -5.90 4.40 10.85
C LEU A 19 -5.68 4.85 9.40
N THR A 20 -5.28 6.09 9.17
CA THR A 20 -5.02 6.62 7.82
C THR A 20 -3.60 6.34 7.32
N LEU A 21 -2.59 6.36 8.19
CA LEU A 21 -1.19 6.11 7.79
C LEU A 21 -0.87 4.62 7.64
N CYS A 22 -1.48 3.74 8.43
CA CYS A 22 -1.18 2.31 8.38
C CYS A 22 -1.47 1.66 7.01
N PRO A 23 -2.63 1.92 6.36
CA PRO A 23 -2.90 1.42 5.02
C PRO A 23 -1.91 1.95 3.97
N LEU A 24 -1.44 3.19 4.10
CA LEU A 24 -0.46 3.77 3.17
C LEU A 24 0.89 3.06 3.27
N LEU A 25 1.32 2.70 4.48
CA LEU A 25 2.55 1.93 4.70
C LEU A 25 2.42 0.49 4.19
N VAL A 26 1.24 -0.13 4.35
CA VAL A 26 0.97 -1.47 3.82
C VAL A 26 0.84 -1.45 2.29
N ALA A 27 0.27 -0.40 1.70
CA ALA A 27 0.19 -0.24 0.26
C ALA A 27 1.57 -0.12 -0.39
N GLN A 28 2.57 0.47 0.29
CA GLN A 28 3.96 0.45 -0.18
C GLN A 28 4.60 -0.95 -0.13
N LYS A 29 4.03 -1.90 0.61
CA LYS A 29 4.46 -3.31 0.63
C LYS A 29 3.85 -4.14 -0.49
N ILE A 30 2.84 -3.63 -1.19
CA ILE A 30 2.48 -4.16 -2.52
C ILE A 30 3.69 -3.87 -3.39
N GLY A 31 4.53 -4.88 -3.55
CA GLY A 31 5.88 -4.74 -4.10
C GLY A 31 5.91 -4.09 -5.47
N ASP A 32 7.11 -3.67 -5.87
CA ASP A 32 7.38 -3.10 -7.19
C ASP A 32 6.73 -3.95 -8.29
N PRO A 33 5.80 -3.40 -9.11
CA PRO A 33 5.00 -4.18 -10.07
C PRO A 33 5.87 -4.91 -11.09
N TYR A 34 7.04 -4.36 -11.43
CA TYR A 34 8.00 -5.02 -12.31
C TYR A 34 8.64 -6.24 -11.64
N LYS A 35 8.87 -6.18 -10.32
CA LYS A 35 9.34 -7.33 -9.54
C LYS A 35 8.26 -8.40 -9.39
N ILE A 36 6.99 -8.01 -9.20
CA ILE A 36 5.86 -8.96 -9.15
C ILE A 36 5.75 -9.72 -10.46
N LEU A 37 5.89 -9.03 -11.59
CA LEU A 37 5.87 -9.63 -12.92
C LEU A 37 7.18 -10.32 -13.32
N GLY A 38 8.25 -10.21 -12.51
CA GLY A 38 9.57 -10.77 -12.81
C GLY A 38 10.25 -10.17 -14.05
N ILE A 39 9.93 -8.92 -14.39
CA ILE A 39 10.42 -8.24 -15.61
C ILE A 39 11.31 -7.03 -15.27
N HIS A 40 12.13 -6.62 -16.24
CA HIS A 40 12.97 -5.43 -16.09
C HIS A 40 12.11 -4.14 -16.15
N PRO A 41 12.45 -3.07 -15.41
CA PRO A 41 11.71 -1.80 -15.46
C PRO A 41 11.68 -1.12 -16.84
N LYS A 42 12.62 -1.51 -17.73
CA LYS A 42 12.68 -1.06 -19.14
C LYS A 42 12.08 -2.08 -20.12
N ALA A 43 11.33 -3.07 -19.64
CA ALA A 43 10.70 -4.07 -20.48
C ALA A 43 9.71 -3.43 -21.46
N LYS A 44 9.64 -3.97 -22.67
CA LYS A 44 8.73 -3.45 -23.69
C LYS A 44 7.32 -3.98 -23.47
N LEU A 45 6.31 -3.26 -23.98
CA LEU A 45 4.90 -3.65 -23.94
C LEU A 45 4.60 -5.14 -24.23
N PRO A 46 5.19 -5.79 -25.26
CA PRO A 46 4.97 -7.22 -25.50
C PRO A 46 5.45 -8.14 -24.36
N GLU A 47 6.55 -7.80 -23.69
CA GLU A 47 7.09 -8.59 -22.56
C GLU A 47 6.18 -8.48 -21.34
N ILE A 48 5.69 -7.26 -21.05
CA ILE A 48 4.72 -7.01 -19.97
C ILE A 48 3.46 -7.86 -20.19
N ARG A 49 2.92 -7.85 -21.42
CA ARG A 49 1.73 -8.65 -21.77
C ARG A 49 1.97 -10.14 -21.62
N LYS A 50 3.16 -10.63 -21.97
CA LYS A 50 3.52 -12.05 -21.83
C LYS A 50 3.62 -12.45 -20.36
N ALA A 51 4.35 -11.68 -19.55
CA ALA A 51 4.49 -11.91 -18.12
C ALA A 51 3.13 -11.89 -17.41
N TYR A 52 2.27 -10.92 -17.74
CA TYR A 52 0.92 -10.85 -17.18
C TYR A 52 0.07 -12.08 -17.54
N LYS A 53 0.09 -12.51 -18.81
CA LYS A 53 -0.62 -13.73 -19.25
C LYS A 53 -0.11 -14.99 -18.56
N GLN A 54 1.18 -15.05 -18.26
CA GLN A 54 1.78 -16.19 -17.55
C GLN A 54 1.36 -16.19 -16.09
N LEU A 55 1.43 -15.04 -15.41
CA LEU A 55 0.97 -14.88 -14.04
C LEU A 55 -0.52 -15.25 -13.90
N ALA A 56 -1.36 -14.83 -14.85
CA ALA A 56 -2.78 -15.17 -14.89
C ALA A 56 -3.09 -16.64 -15.25
N LYS A 57 -2.09 -17.44 -15.65
CA LYS A 57 -2.23 -18.89 -15.84
C LYS A 57 -1.83 -19.68 -14.59
N GLU A 58 -0.90 -19.14 -13.81
CA GLU A 58 -0.39 -19.77 -12.58
C GLU A 58 -1.32 -19.54 -11.38
N TRP A 59 -2.18 -18.53 -11.45
CA TRP A 59 -3.26 -18.21 -10.50
C TRP A 59 -4.61 -18.64 -11.06
#